data_AF-A0A1I2UQ18-F1
#
_entry.id   AF-A0A1I2UQ18-F1
#
_cell.length_a   1.000
_cell.length_b   1.000
_cell.length_c   1.000
_cell.angle_alpha   90.00
_cell.angle_beta   90.00
_cell.angle_gamma   90.00
#
_symmetry.space_group_name_H-M   'P 1'
#
loop_
_entity.id
_entity.type
_entity.pdbx_description
1 polymer ?
#
loop_
_entity_poly.entity_id
_entity_poly.type
_entity_poly.pdbx_seq_one_letter_code
_entity_poly.pdbx_strand_id
1 'polypeptide(L)'
;MKQIIPYQNITEALGQLDNGGRFYNLFARAENGQITAGELAKVAGMFNERQKLVLFLELSMSQLPKHDQINIISKLEDKLRKDFLKYKAQELMASEAEANGVLSANAIITGVPRLKDAKSEFKGLILVPISTGKAMTFVPVPIIDQYDIYEIRDDHSSETFLIAHYRGKEKLPATMIKVAGVIKNMEVKTEGEKKHQKFLEINYYQQIQ
;
A
#
# COMPACT_ATOMS: atom_id res chain seq x y z
N MET A 1 -8.18 -3.50 1.68
CA MET A 1 -7.92 -2.06 1.48
C MET A 1 -8.57 -1.27 2.60
N LYS A 2 -7.94 -0.21 3.09
CA LYS A 2 -8.49 0.76 4.08
C LYS A 2 -8.16 2.19 3.65
N GLN A 3 -9.03 3.16 3.94
CA GLN A 3 -8.71 4.58 3.80
C GLN A 3 -7.80 5.02 4.94
N ILE A 4 -6.79 5.85 4.64
CA ILE A 4 -5.95 6.52 5.62
C ILE A 4 -6.28 8.01 5.60
N ILE A 5 -6.51 8.55 6.79
CA ILE A 5 -6.61 9.99 7.02
C ILE A 5 -5.26 10.42 7.60
N PRO A 6 -4.51 11.27 6.90
CA PRO A 6 -3.23 11.76 7.39
C PRO A 6 -3.40 12.68 8.60
N TYR A 7 -2.42 12.64 9.51
CA TYR A 7 -2.35 13.54 10.64
C TYR A 7 -2.15 14.97 10.17
N GLN A 8 -2.80 15.90 10.85
CA GLN A 8 -2.76 17.32 10.50
C GLN A 8 -1.54 18.04 11.11
N ASN A 9 -1.01 17.51 12.21
CA ASN A 9 0.17 18.06 12.87
C ASN A 9 0.94 16.98 13.65
N ILE A 10 2.17 17.33 14.04
CA ILE A 10 3.06 16.43 14.77
C ILE A 10 2.54 16.03 16.15
N THR A 11 1.85 16.92 16.86
CA THR A 11 1.30 16.65 18.20
C THR A 11 0.26 15.54 18.13
N GLU A 12 -0.65 15.62 17.16
CA GLU A 12 -1.62 14.57 16.87
C GLU A 12 -0.93 13.25 16.51
N ALA A 13 0.03 13.30 15.57
CA ALA A 13 0.74 12.13 15.11
C ALA A 13 1.46 11.40 16.27
N LEU A 14 2.23 12.12 17.09
CA LEU A 14 2.93 11.52 18.22
C LEU A 14 1.96 11.01 19.28
N GLY A 15 0.89 11.75 19.59
CA GLY A 15 -0.12 11.32 20.55
C GLY A 15 -0.83 10.02 20.15
N GLN A 16 -0.97 9.73 18.86
CA GLN A 16 -1.54 8.49 18.36
C GLN A 16 -0.49 7.36 18.24
N LEU A 17 0.68 7.68 17.67
CA LEU A 17 1.71 6.69 17.34
C LEU A 17 2.50 6.20 18.57
N ASP A 18 2.81 7.08 19.52
CA ASP A 18 3.60 6.78 20.74
C ASP A 18 2.74 6.19 21.87
N ASN A 19 1.42 6.10 21.66
CA ASN A 19 0.47 5.54 22.63
C ASN A 19 -0.38 4.39 22.08
N GLY A 20 -0.11 3.95 20.84
CA GLY A 20 -0.84 2.85 20.21
C GLY A 20 -2.33 3.14 19.99
N GLY A 21 -2.71 4.42 19.87
CA GLY A 21 -4.01 4.87 19.41
C GLY A 21 -5.20 4.76 20.38
N ARG A 22 -5.01 4.70 21.71
CA ARG A 22 -6.14 4.74 22.65
C ARG A 22 -5.88 5.44 23.99
N PHE A 23 -6.85 6.31 24.30
CA PHE A 23 -7.39 6.77 25.59
C PHE A 23 -7.59 5.70 26.71
N TYR A 24 -7.01 4.51 26.64
CA TYR A 24 -7.32 3.39 27.55
C TYR A 24 -6.13 2.56 28.06
N ASN A 25 -4.88 2.98 27.86
CA ASN A 25 -3.74 2.27 28.45
C ASN A 25 -3.35 2.88 29.81
N LEU A 26 -4.08 2.53 30.87
CA LEU A 26 -3.70 2.85 32.26
C LEU A 26 -2.48 2.06 32.78
N PHE A 27 -1.92 1.13 31.99
CA PHE A 27 -0.82 0.24 32.43
C PHE A 27 0.30 0.00 31.40
N ALA A 28 0.28 0.67 30.25
CA ALA A 28 1.46 0.69 29.38
C ALA A 28 2.36 1.86 29.81
N ARG A 29 3.69 1.66 29.82
CA ARG A 29 4.66 2.78 29.88
C ARG A 29 4.68 3.53 28.53
N ALA A 30 3.50 3.91 28.06
CA ALA A 30 3.29 4.77 26.90
C ALA A 30 3.74 6.19 27.28
N GLU A 31 4.26 6.97 26.34
CA GLU A 31 4.98 8.26 26.56
C GLU A 31 6.47 8.16 26.95
N ASN A 32 7.17 7.10 26.57
CA ASN A 32 8.63 7.08 26.68
C ASN A 32 9.32 7.85 25.53
N GLY A 33 8.54 8.40 24.58
CA GLY A 33 9.03 9.14 23.42
C GLY A 33 9.56 8.26 22.29
N GLN A 34 9.33 6.94 22.34
CA GLN A 34 9.78 5.95 21.37
C GLN A 34 8.59 5.12 20.84
N ILE A 35 8.35 5.21 19.54
CA ILE A 35 7.30 4.47 18.83
C ILE A 35 7.80 3.04 18.52
N THR A 36 7.13 2.06 19.12
CA THR A 36 7.42 0.63 18.91
C THR A 36 6.61 0.03 17.75
N ALA A 37 7.07 -1.09 17.19
CA ALA A 37 6.29 -1.82 16.18
C ALA A 37 4.93 -2.28 16.72
N GLY A 38 4.84 -2.56 18.03
CA GLY A 38 3.59 -2.95 18.69
C GLY A 38 2.57 -1.82 18.79
N GLU A 39 3.01 -0.58 19.07
CA GLU A 39 2.14 0.59 19.08
C GLU A 39 1.65 0.93 17.68
N LEU A 40 2.57 0.99 16.70
CA LEU A 40 2.20 1.23 15.31
C LEU A 40 1.20 0.18 14.79
N ALA A 41 1.43 -1.09 15.12
CA ALA A 41 0.54 -2.20 14.79
C ALA A 41 -0.87 -2.06 15.37
N LYS A 42 -0.99 -1.58 16.62
CA LYS A 42 -2.29 -1.32 17.25
C LYS A 42 -3.06 -0.22 16.53
N VAL A 43 -2.38 0.89 16.19
CA VAL A 43 -3.01 2.00 15.45
C VAL A 43 -3.46 1.55 14.06
N ALA A 44 -2.60 0.83 13.34
CA ALA A 44 -2.92 0.30 12.01
C ALA A 44 -3.96 -0.84 12.04
N GLY A 45 -4.22 -1.42 13.22
CA GLY A 45 -5.10 -2.56 13.43
C GLY A 45 -4.62 -3.81 12.70
N MET A 46 -3.32 -4.11 12.78
CA MET A 46 -2.69 -5.20 12.06
C MET A 46 -1.49 -5.78 12.81
N PHE A 47 -1.20 -7.08 12.65
CA PHE A 47 -0.07 -7.74 13.30
C PHE A 47 0.84 -8.42 12.26
N ASN A 48 2.15 -8.32 12.43
CA ASN A 48 3.19 -9.05 11.67
C ASN A 48 3.36 -8.75 10.17
N GLU A 49 2.84 -7.63 9.66
CA GLU A 49 2.97 -7.26 8.23
C GLU A 49 3.81 -5.98 8.04
N ARG A 50 5.14 -6.13 8.08
CA ARG A 50 6.09 -5.00 8.11
C ARG A 50 5.96 -4.02 6.94
N GLN A 51 5.84 -4.51 5.70
CA GLN A 51 5.67 -3.66 4.52
C GLN A 51 4.42 -2.78 4.65
N LYS A 52 3.30 -3.37 5.06
CA LYS A 52 2.04 -2.64 5.23
C LYS A 52 2.07 -1.69 6.43
N LEU A 53 2.82 -1.99 7.50
CA LEU A 53 3.03 -1.05 8.60
C LEU A 53 3.79 0.21 8.13
N VAL A 54 4.81 0.02 7.29
CA VAL A 54 5.56 1.15 6.72
C VAL A 54 4.68 1.97 5.78
N LEU A 55 3.91 1.33 4.89
CA LEU A 55 2.94 2.04 4.03
C LEU A 55 1.90 2.84 4.85
N PHE A 56 1.40 2.24 5.94
CA PHE A 56 0.48 2.92 6.84
C PHE A 56 1.12 4.18 7.43
N LEU A 57 2.35 4.07 7.96
CA LEU A 57 3.06 5.20 8.56
C LEU A 57 3.32 6.30 7.52
N GLU A 58 3.82 5.94 6.33
CA GLU A 58 4.13 6.91 5.26
C GLU A 58 2.89 7.68 4.80
N LEU A 59 1.76 7.02 4.59
CA LEU A 59 0.52 7.72 4.27
C LEU A 59 0.03 8.59 5.44
N SER A 60 0.08 8.07 6.67
CA SER A 60 -0.42 8.77 7.85
C SER A 60 0.33 10.08 8.12
N MET A 61 1.61 10.16 7.77
CA MET A 61 2.41 11.39 7.93
C MET A 61 2.57 12.21 6.64
N SER A 62 1.87 11.83 5.56
CA SER A 62 2.11 12.39 4.21
C SER A 62 1.80 13.89 4.06
N GLN A 63 0.93 14.44 4.91
CA GLN A 63 0.61 15.88 4.94
C GLN A 63 1.49 16.68 5.92
N LEU A 64 2.30 16.01 6.74
CA LEU A 64 3.19 16.69 7.66
C LEU A 64 4.39 17.30 6.92
N PRO A 65 4.94 18.43 7.38
CA PRO A 65 6.21 18.95 6.90
C PRO A 65 7.34 17.92 6.99
N LYS A 66 8.32 17.99 6.09
CA LYS A 66 9.44 17.03 6.07
C LYS A 66 10.22 16.97 7.40
N HIS A 67 10.37 18.11 8.09
CA HIS A 67 11.03 18.12 9.40
C HIS A 67 10.25 17.33 10.46
N ASP A 68 8.92 17.38 10.43
CA ASP A 68 8.05 16.62 11.34
C ASP A 68 8.06 15.13 11.02
N GLN A 69 8.03 14.77 9.73
CA GLN A 69 8.21 13.38 9.30
C GLN A 69 9.53 12.81 9.82
N ILE A 70 10.63 13.58 9.72
CA ILE A 70 11.95 13.18 10.24
C ILE A 70 11.91 13.01 11.76
N ASN A 71 11.21 13.89 12.49
CA ASN A 71 11.05 13.79 13.94
C ASN A 71 10.31 12.51 14.34
N ILE A 72 9.22 12.17 13.65
CA ILE A 72 8.49 10.91 13.90
C ILE A 72 9.39 9.70 13.60
N ILE A 73 10.11 9.71 12.47
CA ILE A 73 11.02 8.62 12.09
C ILE A 73 12.16 8.47 13.12
N SER A 74 12.65 9.57 13.69
CA SER A 74 13.71 9.56 14.71
C SER A 74 13.25 9.03 16.07
N LYS A 75 11.94 8.91 16.28
CA LYS A 75 11.33 8.29 17.46
C LYS A 75 11.01 6.81 17.26
N LEU A 76 11.13 6.26 16.06
CA LEU A 76 10.95 4.82 15.85
C LEU A 76 12.05 4.03 16.58
N GLU A 77 11.66 2.92 17.21
CA GLU A 77 12.62 1.94 17.73
C GLU A 77 13.56 1.44 16.62
N ASP A 78 14.79 1.05 16.96
CA ASP A 78 15.85 0.75 15.99
C ASP A 78 15.43 -0.28 14.92
N LYS A 79 14.72 -1.34 15.35
CA LYS A 79 14.24 -2.37 14.43
C LYS A 79 13.18 -1.83 13.49
N LEU A 80 12.21 -1.07 14.00
CA LEU A 80 11.15 -0.47 13.20
C LEU A 80 11.71 0.57 12.24
N ARG A 81 12.71 1.35 12.66
CA ARG A 81 13.43 2.28 11.79
C ARG A 81 14.17 1.57 10.65
N LYS A 82 14.83 0.45 10.94
CA LYS A 82 15.45 -0.40 9.90
C LYS A 82 14.41 -0.95 8.93
N ASP A 83 13.28 -1.43 9.45
CA ASP A 83 12.18 -1.90 8.60
C ASP A 83 11.60 -0.75 7.76
N PHE A 84 11.45 0.46 8.33
CA PHE A 84 11.01 1.66 7.63
C PHE A 84 11.94 2.01 6.46
N LEU A 85 13.25 2.08 6.70
CA LEU A 85 14.22 2.37 5.64
C LEU A 85 14.24 1.29 4.55
N LYS A 86 14.11 0.02 4.94
CA LYS A 86 14.11 -1.12 4.02
C LYS A 86 12.86 -1.17 3.13
N TYR A 87 11.70 -0.84 3.69
CA TYR A 87 10.41 -0.94 3.02
C TYR A 87 9.83 0.42 2.64
N LYS A 88 10.65 1.47 2.64
CA LYS A 88 10.25 2.81 2.21
C LYS A 88 9.61 2.75 0.82
N ALA A 89 8.46 3.37 0.63
CA ALA A 89 7.78 3.34 -0.64
C ALA A 89 8.52 4.16 -1.71
N GLN A 90 8.41 3.69 -2.95
CA GLN A 90 8.66 4.51 -4.13
C GLN A 90 7.45 5.41 -4.35
N GLU A 91 7.63 6.73 -4.34
CA GLU A 91 6.61 7.65 -4.84
C GLU A 91 6.72 7.69 -6.37
N LEU A 92 5.66 7.30 -7.06
CA LEU A 92 5.63 7.18 -8.52
C LEU A 92 4.36 7.82 -9.08
N MET A 93 4.48 8.45 -10.24
CA MET A 93 3.31 8.78 -11.06
C MET A 93 2.77 7.52 -11.75
N ALA A 94 1.52 7.56 -12.20
CA ALA A 94 0.92 6.45 -12.95
C ALA A 94 1.75 6.12 -14.21
N SER A 95 2.16 7.14 -14.96
CA SER A 95 3.07 7.03 -16.12
C SER A 95 4.42 6.35 -15.81
N GLU A 96 4.99 6.62 -14.64
CA GLU A 96 6.32 6.11 -14.26
C GLU A 96 6.29 4.68 -13.73
N ALA A 97 5.14 4.21 -13.25
CA ALA A 97 5.05 3.01 -12.44
C ALA A 97 5.45 1.72 -13.18
N GLU A 98 5.13 1.59 -14.47
CA GLU A 98 5.51 0.41 -15.25
C GLU A 98 7.02 0.34 -15.48
N ALA A 99 7.64 1.46 -15.87
CA ALA A 99 9.07 1.52 -16.16
C ALA A 99 9.91 1.43 -14.88
N ASN A 100 9.58 2.27 -13.88
CA ASN A 100 10.45 2.52 -12.72
C ASN A 100 10.06 1.70 -11.48
N GLY A 101 8.85 1.14 -11.41
CA GLY A 101 8.39 0.40 -10.24
C GLY A 101 9.22 -0.86 -9.98
N VAL A 102 9.82 -0.97 -8.80
CA VAL A 102 10.56 -2.16 -8.38
C VAL A 102 9.61 -3.26 -7.89
N LEU A 103 9.73 -4.47 -8.45
CA LEU A 103 8.93 -5.63 -8.06
C LEU A 103 9.12 -5.99 -6.58
N SER A 104 8.04 -6.39 -5.92
CA SER A 104 7.96 -6.75 -4.49
C SER A 104 8.31 -5.62 -3.51
N ALA A 105 8.49 -4.39 -4.02
CA ALA A 105 8.70 -3.22 -3.20
C ALA A 105 7.40 -2.45 -2.97
N ASN A 106 7.41 -1.66 -1.90
CA ASN A 106 6.35 -0.73 -1.59
C ASN A 106 6.34 0.41 -2.61
N ALA A 107 5.14 0.87 -2.98
CA ALA A 107 4.95 2.04 -3.81
C ALA A 107 3.70 2.82 -3.40
N ILE A 108 3.76 4.13 -3.60
CA ILE A 108 2.65 5.07 -3.48
C ILE A 108 2.46 5.69 -4.87
N ILE A 109 1.29 5.47 -5.45
CA ILE A 109 0.94 5.99 -6.78
C ILE A 109 -0.19 7.01 -6.62
N THR A 110 -0.04 8.15 -7.27
CA THR A 110 -1.06 9.22 -7.27
C THR A 110 -1.79 9.26 -8.61
N GLY A 111 -3.11 9.40 -8.57
CA GLY A 111 -3.92 9.55 -9.77
C GLY A 111 -5.42 9.31 -9.53
N VAL A 112 -6.18 9.32 -10.61
CA VAL A 112 -7.63 9.07 -10.61
C VAL A 112 -7.90 7.62 -11.04
N PRO A 113 -8.48 6.77 -10.20
CA PRO A 113 -8.74 5.37 -10.54
C PRO A 113 -10.06 5.26 -11.32
N ARG A 114 -10.03 4.42 -12.35
CA ARG A 114 -11.21 3.99 -13.11
C ARG A 114 -11.33 2.49 -13.04
N LEU A 115 -12.44 2.00 -12.52
CA LEU A 115 -12.71 0.56 -12.46
C LEU A 115 -12.74 -0.01 -13.89
N LYS A 116 -12.04 -1.11 -14.13
CA LYS A 116 -12.18 -1.89 -15.37
C LYS A 116 -13.34 -2.86 -15.22
N ASP A 117 -14.38 -2.67 -16.02
CA ASP A 117 -15.53 -3.56 -16.02
C ASP A 117 -15.32 -4.79 -16.93
N ALA A 118 -15.94 -5.89 -16.51
CA ALA A 118 -16.10 -7.17 -17.20
C ALA A 118 -14.90 -8.15 -17.29
N LYS A 119 -15.24 -9.42 -17.02
CA LYS A 119 -14.42 -10.62 -17.29
C LYS A 119 -14.00 -10.76 -18.76
N SER A 120 -14.60 -10.00 -19.68
CA SER A 120 -14.31 -10.05 -21.11
C SER A 120 -13.10 -9.21 -21.53
N GLU A 121 -12.79 -8.12 -20.83
CA GLU A 121 -11.77 -7.15 -21.27
C GLU A 121 -10.38 -7.43 -20.69
N PHE A 122 -10.30 -7.99 -19.47
CA PHE A 122 -9.04 -8.18 -18.78
C PHE A 122 -8.62 -9.65 -18.64
N LYS A 123 -7.51 -10.03 -19.30
CA LYS A 123 -6.99 -11.42 -19.37
C LYS A 123 -5.68 -11.62 -18.60
N GLY A 124 -5.46 -10.87 -17.52
CA GLY A 124 -4.29 -11.05 -16.65
C GLY A 124 -4.41 -12.29 -15.74
N LEU A 125 -3.28 -12.97 -15.53
CA LEU A 125 -3.13 -14.13 -14.67
C LEU A 125 -2.09 -13.84 -13.58
N ILE A 126 -2.39 -14.25 -12.35
CA ILE A 126 -1.43 -14.25 -11.24
C ILE A 126 -1.13 -15.68 -10.81
N LEU A 127 0.09 -15.91 -10.32
CA LEU A 127 0.51 -17.20 -9.81
C LEU A 127 0.17 -17.31 -8.33
N VAL A 128 -0.73 -18.23 -7.97
CA VAL A 128 -1.13 -18.48 -6.59
C VAL A 128 -0.44 -19.75 -6.09
N PRO A 129 0.25 -19.73 -4.94
CA PRO A 129 0.82 -20.93 -4.35
C PRO A 129 -0.27 -21.80 -3.75
N ILE A 130 -0.27 -23.09 -4.09
CA ILE A 130 -1.13 -24.12 -3.52
C ILE A 130 -0.24 -25.20 -2.92
N SER A 131 -0.49 -25.53 -1.65
CA SER A 131 0.16 -26.65 -0.97
C SER A 131 -0.48 -27.96 -1.42
N THR A 132 0.27 -28.77 -2.16
CA THR A 132 -0.17 -30.12 -2.56
C THR A 132 0.71 -31.12 -1.82
N GLY A 133 0.26 -31.56 -0.64
CA GLY A 133 1.05 -32.40 0.27
C GLY A 133 2.26 -31.63 0.84
N LYS A 134 3.49 -32.10 0.54
CA LYS A 134 4.76 -31.46 0.97
C LYS A 134 5.38 -30.54 -0.08
N ALA A 135 4.81 -30.47 -1.28
CA ALA A 135 5.32 -29.65 -2.38
C ALA A 135 4.49 -28.36 -2.56
N MET A 136 5.15 -27.27 -2.93
CA MET A 136 4.51 -26.01 -3.27
C MET A 136 4.39 -25.92 -4.79
N THR A 137 3.16 -25.82 -5.29
CA THR A 137 2.86 -25.68 -6.72
C THR A 137 2.22 -24.32 -6.99
N PHE A 138 2.59 -23.66 -8.08
CA PHE A 138 2.01 -22.38 -8.48
C PHE A 138 0.98 -22.59 -9.59
N VAL A 139 -0.26 -22.16 -9.37
CA VAL A 139 -1.33 -22.27 -10.36
C VAL A 139 -1.66 -20.87 -10.90
N PRO A 140 -1.73 -20.68 -12.23
CA PRO A 140 -2.17 -19.42 -12.82
C PRO A 140 -3.69 -19.28 -12.63
N VAL A 141 -4.11 -18.17 -12.02
CA VAL A 141 -5.52 -17.83 -11.80
C VAL A 141 -5.81 -16.45 -12.39
N PRO A 142 -6.95 -16.23 -13.06
CA PRO A 142 -7.36 -14.90 -13.49
C PRO A 142 -7.38 -13.92 -12.31
N ILE A 143 -6.64 -12.82 -12.43
CA ILE A 143 -6.59 -11.83 -11.34
C ILE A 143 -7.98 -11.23 -11.07
N ILE A 144 -8.83 -11.14 -12.09
CA ILE A 144 -10.20 -10.65 -11.92
C ILE A 144 -11.07 -11.54 -11.03
N ASP A 145 -10.71 -12.81 -10.78
CA ASP A 145 -11.50 -13.64 -9.89
C ASP A 145 -11.31 -13.26 -8.42
N GLN A 146 -10.14 -12.71 -8.07
CA GLN A 146 -9.78 -12.36 -6.69
C GLN A 146 -9.79 -10.85 -6.42
N TYR A 147 -9.64 -10.02 -7.46
CA TYR A 147 -9.44 -8.58 -7.32
C TYR A 147 -10.50 -7.75 -8.03
N ASP A 148 -10.70 -6.56 -7.51
CA ASP A 148 -11.23 -5.41 -8.25
C ASP A 148 -10.04 -4.67 -8.87
N ILE A 149 -10.10 -4.45 -10.18
CA ILE A 149 -8.98 -3.94 -10.98
C ILE A 149 -9.35 -2.57 -11.52
N TYR A 150 -8.42 -1.64 -11.42
CA TYR A 150 -8.57 -0.27 -11.89
C TYR A 150 -7.39 0.10 -12.76
N GLU A 151 -7.63 1.00 -13.71
CA GLU A 151 -6.59 1.83 -14.30
C GLU A 151 -6.50 3.12 -13.51
N ILE A 152 -5.33 3.45 -12.99
CA ILE A 152 -5.06 4.76 -12.43
C ILE A 152 -4.35 5.61 -13.48
N ARG A 153 -4.78 6.86 -13.60
CA ARG A 153 -4.24 7.82 -14.54
C ARG A 153 -3.79 9.07 -13.81
N ASP A 154 -2.69 9.67 -14.25
CA ASP A 154 -2.25 10.98 -13.78
C ASP A 154 -2.89 12.12 -14.61
N ASP A 155 -2.83 13.35 -14.09
CA ASP A 155 -3.45 14.51 -14.73
C ASP A 155 -2.66 15.06 -15.92
N HIS A 156 -1.41 14.60 -16.10
CA HIS A 156 -0.45 15.20 -17.03
C HIS A 156 -0.18 14.33 -18.26
N SER A 157 -0.54 13.04 -18.24
CA SER A 157 -0.31 12.09 -19.32
C SER A 157 -1.58 11.31 -19.69
N SER A 158 -1.47 10.55 -20.77
CA SER A 158 -2.48 9.55 -21.16
C SER A 158 -2.10 8.13 -20.71
N GLU A 159 -0.94 7.99 -20.06
CA GLU A 159 -0.46 6.70 -19.58
C GLU A 159 -1.24 6.29 -18.34
N THR A 160 -1.42 4.98 -18.20
CA THR A 160 -2.18 4.39 -17.10
C THR A 160 -1.39 3.26 -16.48
N PHE A 161 -1.64 3.01 -15.20
CA PHE A 161 -1.08 1.89 -14.48
C PHE A 161 -2.18 1.04 -13.85
N LEU A 162 -1.95 -0.27 -13.80
CA LEU A 162 -2.91 -1.18 -13.21
C LEU A 162 -2.74 -1.21 -11.69
N ILE A 163 -3.85 -1.01 -11.00
CA ILE A 163 -3.92 -1.14 -9.55
C ILE A 163 -5.07 -2.08 -9.19
N ALA A 164 -4.90 -2.85 -8.13
CA ALA A 164 -5.87 -3.87 -7.77
C ALA A 164 -5.98 -4.04 -6.25
N HIS A 165 -7.19 -4.24 -5.74
CA HIS A 165 -7.40 -4.68 -4.36
C HIS A 165 -8.29 -5.91 -4.32
N TYR A 166 -8.14 -6.75 -3.29
CA TYR A 166 -9.02 -7.91 -3.10
C TYR A 166 -10.49 -7.51 -3.11
N ARG A 167 -11.33 -8.35 -3.74
CA ARG A 167 -12.78 -8.21 -3.75
C ARG A 167 -13.38 -8.26 -2.34
N GLY A 168 -14.62 -7.79 -2.23
CA GLY A 168 -15.33 -7.72 -0.95
C GLY A 168 -14.86 -6.56 -0.06
N LYS A 169 -14.15 -5.60 -0.64
CA LYS A 169 -13.84 -4.29 -0.04
C LYS A 169 -14.60 -3.21 -0.80
N GLU A 170 -14.75 -2.05 -0.15
CA GLU A 170 -15.33 -0.87 -0.80
C GLU A 170 -14.54 -0.49 -2.05
N LYS A 171 -15.26 0.02 -3.06
CA LYS A 171 -14.66 0.48 -4.31
C LYS A 171 -13.85 1.76 -4.08
N LEU A 172 -12.80 1.95 -4.88
CA LEU A 172 -12.07 3.21 -4.87
C LEU A 172 -12.95 4.35 -5.42
N PRO A 173 -12.86 5.56 -4.84
CA PRO A 173 -13.56 6.73 -5.35
C PRO A 173 -12.97 7.16 -6.69
N ALA A 174 -13.82 7.62 -7.62
CA ALA A 174 -13.41 8.15 -8.93
C ALA A 174 -12.89 9.60 -8.83
N THR A 175 -11.99 9.86 -7.89
CA THR A 175 -11.39 11.16 -7.60
C THR A 175 -9.88 11.03 -7.51
N MET A 176 -9.16 12.15 -7.48
CA MET A 176 -7.72 12.15 -7.25
C MET A 176 -7.39 11.56 -5.88
N ILE A 177 -6.58 10.49 -5.85
CA ILE A 177 -6.18 9.80 -4.63
C ILE A 177 -4.70 9.38 -4.69
N LYS A 178 -4.13 9.09 -3.52
CA LYS A 178 -2.92 8.27 -3.39
C LYS A 178 -3.33 6.84 -3.07
N VAL A 179 -2.79 5.88 -3.80
CA VAL A 179 -2.92 4.44 -3.48
C VAL A 179 -1.57 3.90 -3.07
N ALA A 180 -1.54 3.12 -1.98
CA ALA A 180 -0.32 2.57 -1.42
C ALA A 180 -0.42 1.05 -1.35
N GLY A 181 0.62 0.38 -1.81
CA GLY A 181 0.62 -1.07 -1.94
C GLY A 181 1.99 -1.64 -2.30
N VAL A 182 1.97 -2.89 -2.78
CA VAL A 182 3.17 -3.61 -3.21
C VAL A 182 3.10 -3.85 -4.70
N ILE A 183 4.18 -3.51 -5.42
CA ILE A 183 4.27 -3.77 -6.86
C ILE A 183 4.46 -5.26 -7.09
N LYS A 184 3.55 -5.86 -7.86
CA LYS A 184 3.56 -7.28 -8.23
C LYS A 184 3.64 -7.44 -9.74
N ASN A 185 3.99 -8.65 -10.15
CA ASN A 185 4.01 -9.05 -11.56
C ASN A 185 2.74 -9.84 -11.87
N MET A 186 2.21 -9.67 -13.08
CA MET A 186 1.18 -10.53 -13.65
C MET A 186 1.56 -10.97 -15.06
N GLU A 187 1.04 -12.12 -15.50
CA GLU A 187 1.14 -12.56 -16.88
C GLU A 187 -0.08 -12.07 -17.66
N VAL A 188 0.12 -11.41 -18.80
CA VAL A 188 -0.95 -10.97 -19.71
C VAL A 188 -0.73 -11.62 -21.06
N LYS A 189 -1.80 -12.13 -21.65
CA LYS A 189 -1.78 -12.69 -23.02
C LYS A 189 -2.21 -11.62 -24.02
N THR A 190 -1.31 -11.24 -24.91
CA THR A 190 -1.59 -10.30 -26.01
C THR A 190 -1.11 -10.92 -27.31
N GLU A 191 -1.99 -11.03 -28.31
CA GLU A 191 -1.66 -11.51 -29.67
C GLU A 191 -0.94 -12.88 -29.74
N GLY A 192 -1.20 -13.76 -28.76
CA GLY A 192 -0.59 -15.09 -28.70
C GLY A 192 0.74 -15.14 -27.93
N GLU A 193 1.31 -14.00 -27.56
CA GLU A 193 2.50 -13.91 -26.70
C GLU A 193 2.13 -13.71 -25.23
N LYS A 194 2.94 -14.31 -24.36
CA LYS A 194 2.89 -14.06 -22.92
C LYS A 194 3.80 -12.88 -22.59
N LYS A 195 3.23 -11.81 -22.07
CA LYS A 195 3.98 -10.66 -21.55
C LYS A 195 3.81 -10.57 -20.04
N HIS A 196 4.83 -10.02 -19.39
CA HIS A 196 4.78 -9.68 -17.98
C HIS A 196 4.47 -8.21 -17.84
N GLN A 197 3.54 -7.88 -16.96
CA GLN A 197 3.14 -6.50 -16.66
C GLN A 197 3.13 -6.29 -15.14
N LYS A 198 3.55 -5.10 -14.70
CA LYS A 198 3.48 -4.74 -13.28
C LYS A 198 2.08 -4.26 -12.91
N PHE A 199 1.72 -4.41 -11.63
CA PHE A 199 0.55 -3.78 -11.05
C PHE A 199 0.77 -3.51 -9.57
N LEU A 200 0.01 -2.55 -9.01
CA LEU A 200 0.02 -2.30 -7.57
C LEU A 200 -1.07 -3.14 -6.89
N GLU A 201 -0.68 -4.05 -5.99
CA GLU A 201 -1.63 -4.64 -5.03
C GLU A 201 -1.85 -3.67 -3.86
N ILE A 202 -3.01 -3.05 -3.84
CA ILE A 202 -3.34 -1.96 -2.94
C ILE A 202 -3.64 -2.48 -1.53
N ASN A 203 -3.02 -1.84 -0.55
CA ASN A 203 -3.31 -2.06 0.86
C ASN A 203 -4.07 -0.88 1.46
N TYR A 204 -3.74 0.33 1.04
CA TYR A 204 -4.31 1.57 1.54
C TYR A 204 -4.59 2.57 0.44
N TYR A 205 -5.49 3.51 0.70
CA TYR A 205 -5.64 4.70 -0.13
C TYR A 205 -5.86 5.94 0.74
N GLN A 206 -5.60 7.10 0.17
CA GLN A 206 -5.80 8.40 0.81
C GLN A 206 -6.41 9.35 -0.23
N GLN A 207 -7.52 10.00 0.14
CA GLN A 207 -8.09 11.07 -0.69
C GLN A 207 -7.21 12.32 -0.58
N ILE A 208 -6.95 12.96 -1.72
CA ILE A 208 -6.30 14.26 -1.76
C ILE A 208 -7.43 15.29 -1.69
N GLN A 209 -7.42 16.13 -0.65
CA GLN A 209 -8.32 17.27 -0.50
C GLN A 209 -7.73 18.50 -1.17
#